data_AF-A0AAV4EJE3-F1
#
_entry.id   AF-A0AAV4EJE3-F1
#
_cell.length_a   1.000
_cell.length_b   1.000
_cell.length_c   1.000
_cell.angle_alpha   90.00
_cell.angle_beta   90.00
_cell.angle_gamma   90.00
#
_symmetry.space_group_name_H-M   'P 1'
#
loop_
_entity.id
_entity.type
_entity.pdbx_description
1 polymer ?
#
loop_
_entity_poly.entity_id
_entity_poly.type
_entity_poly.pdbx_seq_one_letter_code
_entity_poly.pdbx_strand_id
1 'polypeptide(L)'
;MTTETLQLMDERRKNENNPGKYKELNRKVKDLCNEAKDLWTTRECNGVQVYSNSSKSKYFHDQTKDVVSRKRSPKSGCIKSRSGQILMDIADILRRWSQYVEELFDDVRGPRPPIWNHEGPPIMEEEV
;
A
#
# COMPACT_ATOMS: atom_id res chain seq x y z
N MET A 1 18.41 -1.40 20.19
CA MET A 1 18.21 -2.18 21.43
C MET A 1 19.57 -2.26 22.12
N THR A 2 19.66 -1.84 23.38
CA THR A 2 20.93 -1.70 24.11
C THR A 2 21.22 -2.98 24.91
N THR A 3 22.49 -3.23 25.23
CA THR A 3 22.89 -4.36 26.08
C THR A 3 22.23 -4.28 27.47
N GLU A 4 22.04 -3.07 27.98
CA GLU A 4 21.34 -2.79 29.24
C GLU A 4 19.86 -3.22 29.20
N THR A 5 19.14 -2.96 28.11
CA THR A 5 17.73 -3.38 27.98
C THR A 5 17.59 -4.90 27.97
N LEU A 6 18.54 -5.61 27.33
CA LEU A 6 18.58 -7.07 27.33
C LEU A 6 18.83 -7.63 28.73
N GLN A 7 19.77 -7.07 29.48
CA GLN A 7 20.05 -7.48 30.86
C GLN A 7 18.82 -7.29 31.77
N LEU A 8 18.13 -6.15 31.66
CA LEU A 8 16.89 -5.89 32.42
C LEU A 8 15.74 -6.84 32.03
N MET A 9 15.66 -7.25 30.77
CA MET A 9 14.69 -8.26 30.32
C MET A 9 14.96 -9.64 30.92
N ASP A 10 16.23 -10.02 31.06
CA ASP A 10 16.64 -11.28 31.70
C ASP A 10 16.42 -11.24 33.21
N GLU A 11 16.73 -10.12 33.87
CA GLU A 11 16.43 -9.92 35.29
C GLU A 11 14.93 -9.96 35.56
N ARG A 12 14.10 -9.37 34.67
CA ARG A 12 12.65 -9.47 34.75
C ARG A 12 12.20 -10.93 34.70
N ARG A 13 12.77 -11.74 33.80
CA ARG A 13 12.44 -13.16 33.66
C ARG A 13 12.80 -13.96 34.92
N LYS A 14 13.92 -13.64 35.58
CA LYS A 14 14.34 -14.29 36.83
C LYS A 14 13.50 -13.91 38.05
N ASN A 15 12.81 -12.76 38.02
CA ASN A 15 12.01 -12.24 39.14
C ASN A 15 10.50 -12.44 38.97
N GLU A 16 10.06 -13.43 38.18
CA GLU A 16 8.64 -13.71 37.92
C GLU A 16 7.83 -13.99 39.20
N ASN A 17 8.46 -14.64 40.19
CA ASN A 17 7.83 -14.97 41.48
C ASN A 17 7.74 -13.79 42.46
N ASN A 18 8.33 -12.63 42.14
CA ASN A 18 8.29 -11.44 43.00
C ASN A 18 7.50 -10.31 42.30
N PRO A 19 6.20 -10.15 42.62
CA PRO A 19 5.31 -9.26 41.87
C PRO A 19 5.71 -7.77 41.96
N GLY A 20 6.29 -7.33 43.09
CA GLY A 20 6.75 -5.95 43.25
C GLY A 20 7.94 -5.64 42.35
N LYS A 21 8.99 -6.47 42.44
CA LYS A 21 10.21 -6.30 41.66
C LYS A 21 9.99 -6.54 40.16
N TYR A 22 9.12 -7.48 39.80
CA TYR A 22 8.72 -7.71 38.41
C TYR A 22 8.04 -6.47 37.81
N LYS A 23 7.11 -5.85 38.55
CA LYS A 23 6.39 -4.66 38.06
C LYS A 23 7.33 -3.49 37.82
N GLU A 24 8.30 -3.27 38.71
CA GLU A 24 9.32 -2.23 38.56
C GLU A 24 10.23 -2.48 37.35
N LEU A 25 10.77 -3.70 37.21
CA LEU A 25 11.60 -4.08 36.08
C LEU A 25 10.84 -3.98 34.76
N ASN A 26 9.58 -4.42 34.73
CA ASN A 26 8.74 -4.32 33.55
C ASN A 26 8.42 -2.88 33.16
N ARG A 27 8.23 -1.98 34.12
CA ARG A 27 8.10 -0.54 33.86
C ARG A 27 9.38 0.01 33.24
N LYS A 28 10.54 -0.26 33.86
CA LYS A 28 11.84 0.22 33.37
C LYS A 28 12.15 -0.29 31.95
N VAL A 29 11.87 -1.56 31.66
CA VAL A 29 12.02 -2.11 30.30
C VAL A 29 11.11 -1.39 29.31
N LYS A 30 9.85 -1.14 29.66
CA LYS A 30 8.93 -0.40 28.78
C LYS A 30 9.41 1.02 28.53
N ASP A 31 9.86 1.72 29.57
CA ASP A 31 10.35 3.09 29.48
C ASP A 31 11.55 3.16 28.53
N LEU A 32 12.53 2.27 28.68
CA LEU A 32 13.68 2.18 27.78
C LEU A 32 13.30 1.81 26.34
N CYS A 33 12.32 0.90 26.17
CA CYS A 33 11.82 0.57 24.83
C CYS A 33 11.11 1.76 24.17
N ASN A 34 10.32 2.52 24.93
CA ASN A 34 9.65 3.72 24.46
C ASN A 34 10.67 4.80 24.10
N GLU A 35 11.65 5.06 24.96
CA GLU A 35 12.73 6.00 24.69
C GLU A 35 13.51 5.63 23.42
N ALA A 36 13.88 4.36 23.27
CA ALA A 36 14.58 3.89 22.07
C ALA A 36 13.72 4.07 20.79
N LYS A 37 12.40 3.86 20.90
CA LYS A 37 11.46 4.07 19.80
C LYS A 37 11.30 5.55 19.47
N ASP A 38 11.23 6.41 20.48
CA ASP A 38 11.13 7.86 20.31
C ASP A 38 12.41 8.40 19.67
N LEU A 39 13.59 8.00 20.15
CA LEU A 39 14.87 8.36 19.55
C LEU A 39 14.97 7.93 18.08
N TRP A 40 14.53 6.71 17.76
CA TRP A 40 14.47 6.25 16.38
C TRP A 40 13.52 7.13 15.55
N THR A 41 12.30 7.37 16.03
CA THR A 41 11.30 8.18 15.33
C THR A 41 11.80 9.61 15.10
N THR A 42 12.38 10.24 16.12
CA THR A 42 12.97 11.58 16.02
C THR A 42 14.11 11.61 15.01
N ARG A 43 14.99 10.59 15.00
CA ARG A 43 16.07 10.49 14.00
C ARG A 43 15.53 10.38 12.58
N GLU A 44 14.56 9.51 12.35
CA GLU A 44 13.95 9.34 11.02
C GLU A 44 13.26 10.62 10.55
N CYS A 45 12.48 11.28 11.42
CA CYS A 45 11.84 12.57 11.14
C CYS A 45 12.86 13.66 10.78
N ASN A 46 13.95 13.77 11.57
CA ASN A 46 15.04 14.71 11.28
C ASN A 46 15.70 14.42 9.93
N GLY A 47 15.93 13.13 9.61
CA GLY A 47 16.45 12.71 8.31
C GLY A 47 15.55 13.17 7.17
N VAL A 48 14.25 12.90 7.26
CA VAL A 48 13.25 13.34 6.28
C VAL A 48 13.22 14.87 6.13
N GLN A 49 13.33 15.62 7.24
CA GLN A 49 13.32 17.09 7.23
C GLN A 49 14.50 17.69 6.44
N VAL A 50 15.68 17.07 6.47
CA VAL A 50 16.84 17.50 5.66
C VAL A 50 16.53 17.42 4.16
N TYR A 51 15.77 16.41 3.72
CA TYR A 51 15.38 16.27 2.32
C TYR A 51 14.26 17.23 1.90
N SER A 52 13.39 17.63 2.84
CA SER A 52 12.41 18.70 2.61
C SER A 52 13.09 20.02 2.25
N ASN A 53 14.20 20.35 2.91
CA ASN A 53 14.91 21.62 2.72
C ASN A 53 15.78 21.66 1.45
N SER A 54 16.04 20.51 0.80
CA SER A 54 17.00 20.40 -0.31
C SER A 54 16.37 20.33 -1.71
N SER A 55 15.09 20.71 -1.86
CA SER A 55 14.36 20.68 -3.14
C SER A 55 14.30 19.29 -3.82
N LYS A 56 14.62 18.22 -3.07
CA LYS A 56 14.58 16.82 -3.54
C LYS A 56 13.24 16.17 -3.19
N SER A 57 12.15 16.76 -3.71
CA SER A 57 10.76 16.37 -3.41
C SER A 57 10.46 14.87 -3.57
N LYS A 58 11.01 14.23 -4.63
CA LYS A 58 10.85 12.79 -4.84
C LYS A 58 11.48 11.94 -3.73
N TYR A 59 12.70 12.28 -3.31
CA TYR A 59 13.41 11.54 -2.27
C TYR A 59 12.74 11.75 -0.90
N PHE A 60 12.26 12.96 -0.62
CA PHE A 60 11.45 13.26 0.55
C PHE A 60 10.18 12.40 0.60
N HIS A 61 9.45 12.30 -0.52
CA HIS A 61 8.25 11.49 -0.63
C HIS A 61 8.54 10.00 -0.41
N ASP A 62 9.60 9.46 -1.04
CA ASP A 62 9.96 8.05 -0.90
C ASP A 62 10.41 7.71 0.53
N GLN A 63 11.22 8.54 1.17
CA GLN A 63 11.61 8.36 2.58
C GLN A 63 10.43 8.50 3.54
N THR A 64 9.55 9.49 3.32
CA THR A 64 8.32 9.64 4.12
C THR A 64 7.45 8.39 3.99
N LYS A 65 7.34 7.84 2.78
CA LYS A 65 6.62 6.60 2.53
C LYS A 65 7.26 5.42 3.25
N ASP A 66 8.58 5.33 3.31
CA ASP A 66 9.26 4.23 4.01
C ASP A 66 9.08 4.33 5.54
N VAL A 67 9.17 5.54 6.12
CA VAL A 67 8.95 5.79 7.56
C VAL A 67 7.48 5.59 7.95
N VAL A 68 6.54 6.02 7.10
CA VAL A 68 5.10 6.00 7.41
C VAL A 68 4.41 4.70 6.98
N SER A 69 4.92 3.98 5.96
CA SER A 69 4.13 2.88 5.39
C SER A 69 3.98 1.74 6.37
N ARG A 70 2.78 1.71 6.96
CA ARG A 70 2.06 0.49 7.31
C ARG A 70 2.17 -0.42 6.10
N LYS A 71 2.62 -1.67 6.34
CA LYS A 71 2.69 -2.77 5.37
C LYS A 71 1.61 -2.56 4.31
N ARG A 72 2.00 -2.34 3.05
CA ARG A 72 1.03 -2.17 1.96
C ARG A 72 -0.01 -3.26 2.14
N SER A 73 -1.29 -2.87 2.25
CA SER A 73 -2.33 -3.89 2.26
C SER A 73 -2.09 -4.72 0.99
N PRO A 74 -2.08 -6.06 1.10
CA PRO A 74 -2.00 -6.88 -0.09
C PRO A 74 -3.14 -6.39 -0.97
N LYS A 75 -2.81 -5.90 -2.18
CA LYS A 75 -3.83 -5.53 -3.16
C LYS A 75 -4.69 -6.77 -3.29
N SER A 76 -5.90 -6.72 -2.76
CA SER A 76 -6.81 -7.85 -2.81
C SER A 76 -7.17 -8.00 -4.28
N GLY A 77 -6.49 -8.91 -4.96
CA GLY A 77 -6.68 -9.16 -6.39
C GLY A 77 -8.02 -9.81 -6.69
N CYS A 78 -8.96 -9.82 -5.76
CA CYS A 78 -10.19 -10.56 -5.91
C CYS A 78 -11.21 -9.79 -6.76
N ILE A 79 -11.88 -10.50 -7.66
CA ILE A 79 -12.97 -9.94 -8.48
C ILE A 79 -14.22 -10.80 -8.34
N LYS A 80 -15.39 -10.27 -8.69
CA LYS A 80 -16.63 -11.04 -8.65
C LYS A 80 -16.81 -11.86 -9.93
N SER A 81 -17.19 -13.12 -9.76
CA SER A 81 -17.69 -13.97 -10.83
C SER A 81 -19.02 -13.43 -11.34
N ARG A 82 -19.49 -13.95 -12.48
CA ARG A 82 -20.81 -13.64 -13.03
C ARG A 82 -21.96 -13.95 -12.04
N SER A 83 -21.82 -14.97 -11.20
CA SER A 83 -22.80 -15.34 -10.16
C SER A 83 -22.66 -14.53 -8.85
N GLY A 84 -21.73 -13.57 -8.80
CA GLY A 84 -21.48 -12.74 -7.61
C GLY A 84 -20.52 -13.32 -6.58
N GLN A 85 -19.96 -14.51 -6.83
CA GLN A 85 -18.96 -15.14 -5.96
C GLN A 85 -17.61 -14.40 -6.07
N ILE A 86 -16.89 -14.25 -4.94
CA ILE A 86 -15.56 -13.63 -4.93
C ILE A 86 -14.52 -14.63 -5.42
N LEU A 87 -13.88 -14.34 -6.55
CA LEU A 87 -12.76 -15.07 -7.13
C LEU A 87 -11.46 -14.49 -6.58
N MET A 88 -10.62 -15.34 -5.99
CA MET A 88 -9.31 -14.96 -5.45
C MET A 88 -8.15 -15.59 -6.22
N ASP A 89 -8.40 -16.66 -6.95
CA ASP A 89 -7.38 -17.35 -7.73
C ASP A 89 -7.08 -16.61 -9.04
N ILE A 90 -5.79 -16.52 -9.39
CA ILE A 90 -5.31 -15.74 -10.53
C ILE A 90 -5.85 -16.32 -11.84
N ALA A 91 -5.91 -17.64 -11.98
CA ALA A 91 -6.43 -18.27 -13.20
C ALA A 91 -7.93 -17.97 -13.38
N ASP A 92 -8.70 -18.02 -12.29
CA ASP A 92 -10.12 -17.66 -12.30
C ASP A 92 -10.36 -16.19 -12.63
N ILE A 93 -9.53 -15.30 -12.09
CA ILE A 93 -9.57 -13.87 -12.38
C ILE A 93 -9.33 -13.62 -13.87
N LEU A 94 -8.27 -14.22 -14.45
CA LEU A 94 -7.95 -14.08 -15.87
C LEU A 94 -9.07 -14.61 -16.77
N ARG A 95 -9.61 -15.80 -16.44
CA ARG A 95 -10.73 -16.39 -17.18
C ARG A 95 -11.97 -15.49 -17.15
N ARG A 96 -12.29 -14.90 -15.99
CA ARG A 96 -13.42 -13.97 -15.86
C ARG A 96 -13.21 -12.68 -16.67
N TRP A 97 -11.98 -12.19 -16.76
CA TRP A 97 -11.62 -11.06 -17.63
C TRP A 97 -11.80 -11.39 -19.11
N SER A 98 -11.32 -12.56 -19.57
CA SER A 98 -11.54 -13.01 -20.95
C SER A 98 -13.03 -13.08 -21.30
N GLN A 99 -13.82 -13.73 -20.45
CA GLN A 99 -15.28 -13.82 -20.62
C GLN A 99 -15.94 -12.44 -20.68
N TYR A 100 -15.54 -11.51 -19.79
CA TYR A 100 -16.07 -10.15 -19.80
C TYR A 100 -15.81 -9.43 -21.12
N VAL A 101 -14.59 -9.55 -21.67
CA VAL A 101 -14.22 -8.90 -22.92
C VAL A 101 -14.98 -9.53 -24.09
N GLU A 102 -15.07 -10.85 -24.15
CA GLU A 102 -15.86 -11.54 -25.16
C GLU A 102 -17.33 -11.08 -25.15
N GLU A 103 -17.97 -11.04 -23.99
CA GLU A 103 -19.36 -10.56 -23.84
C GLU A 103 -19.53 -9.09 -24.23
N LEU A 104 -18.53 -8.26 -23.95
CA LEU A 104 -18.59 -6.82 -24.23
C LEU A 104 -18.50 -6.53 -25.73
N PHE A 105 -17.76 -7.36 -26.47
CA PHE A 105 -17.53 -7.21 -27.91
C PHE A 105 -18.32 -8.20 -28.76
N ASP A 106 -19.19 -9.01 -28.17
CA ASP A 106 -20.15 -9.84 -28.88
C ASP A 106 -21.21 -8.92 -29.54
N ASP A 107 -20.86 -8.42 -30.72
CA ASP A 107 -21.66 -7.46 -31.46
C ASP A 107 -22.74 -8.19 -32.27
N VAL A 108 -23.91 -8.36 -31.65
CA VAL A 108 -25.11 -8.95 -32.28
C VAL A 108 -25.79 -7.96 -33.25
N ARG A 109 -25.27 -6.73 -33.40
CA ARG A 109 -25.82 -5.78 -34.36
C ARG A 109 -25.52 -6.33 -35.76
N GLY A 110 -26.56 -6.43 -36.60
CA GLY A 110 -26.46 -6.97 -37.95
C GLY A 110 -25.41 -6.27 -38.82
N PRO A 111 -25.21 -6.73 -40.07
CA PRO A 111 -24.17 -6.17 -40.94
C PRO A 111 -24.29 -4.65 -40.98
N ARG A 112 -23.16 -3.96 -40.79
CA ARG A 112 -23.11 -2.50 -40.86
C ARG A 112 -23.72 -2.07 -42.20
N PRO A 113 -24.63 -1.08 -42.21
CA PRO A 113 -25.20 -0.60 -43.46
C PRO A 113 -24.06 -0.15 -44.38
N PRO A 114 -24.16 -0.40 -45.69
CA PRO A 114 -23.11 0.00 -46.61
C PRO A 114 -22.97 1.53 -46.56
N ILE A 115 -21.74 2.00 -46.35
CA ILE A 115 -21.43 3.43 -46.36
C ILE A 115 -21.46 3.88 -47.83
N TRP A 116 -22.52 4.57 -48.25
CA TRP A 116 -22.69 5.03 -49.63
C TRP A 116 -22.11 6.43 -49.89
N ASN A 117 -21.65 7.14 -48.85
CA ASN A 117 -21.12 8.50 -48.99
C ASN A 117 -19.59 8.47 -49.03
N HIS A 118 -19.02 8.45 -50.24
CA HIS A 118 -17.59 8.70 -50.45
C HIS A 118 -17.24 10.19 -50.46
N GLU A 119 -18.25 11.07 -50.53
CA GLU A 119 -18.10 12.51 -50.40
C GLU A 119 -18.58 12.92 -49.01
N GLY A 120 -17.62 13.36 -48.18
CA GLY A 120 -17.94 14.11 -46.97
C GLY A 120 -18.55 15.47 -47.33
N PRO A 121 -19.23 16.14 -46.39
CA PRO A 121 -19.69 17.50 -46.62
C PRO A 121 -18.51 18.40 -47.04
N PRO A 122 -18.72 19.33 -47.98
CA PRO A 122 -17.68 20.27 -48.37
C PRO A 122 -17.19 21.04 -47.14
N ILE A 123 -15.87 21.13 -46.97
CA ILE A 123 -15.24 21.96 -45.93
C ILE A 123 -15.71 23.40 -46.18
N MET A 124 -16.25 24.05 -45.15
CA MET A 124 -16.71 25.43 -45.26
C MET A 124 -15.52 26.40 -45.19
N GLU A 125 -15.61 27.56 -45.82
CA GLU A 125 -14.58 28.62 -45.74
C GLU A 125 -14.33 29.10 -44.29
N GLU A 126 -15.26 28.80 -43.39
CA GLU A 126 -15.19 29.07 -41.94
C GLU A 126 -14.18 28.18 -41.20
N GLU A 127 -13.85 27.02 -41.77
CA GLU A 127 -12.98 25.99 -41.19
C GLU A 127 -11.52 26.10 -41.67
N VAL A 128 -11.21 27.05 -42.56
CA VAL A 128 -9.89 27.27 -43.18
C VAL A 128 -9.25 28.57 -42.71
#